data_AF-A0A1G2BP57-F1
#
_entry.id   AF-A0A1G2BP57-F1
#
_cell.length_a   1.000
_cell.length_b   1.000
_cell.length_c   1.000
_cell.angle_alpha   90.00
_cell.angle_beta   90.00
_cell.angle_gamma   90.00
#
_symmetry.space_group_name_H-M   'P 1'
#
loop_
_entity.id
_entity.type
_entity.pdbx_description
1 polymer ?
#
loop_
_entity_poly.entity_id
_entity_poly.type
_entity_poly.pdbx_seq_one_letter_code
_entity_poly.pdbx_strand_id
1 'polypeptide(L)'
;MPIIIRASGVVMRNKKILLVSAGNRPFYWTPDGKLEPSETALDALHREFQEELGVKITAVKRYLDYQCSAEEEEIINPGKFMRL
;
A
#
# COMPACT_ATOMS: atom_id res chain seq x y z
N MET A 1 -20.95 -0.48 -4.66
CA MET A 1 -19.58 -1.02 -4.61
C MET A 1 -19.15 -1.13 -3.16
N PRO A 2 -18.46 -2.22 -2.74
CA PRO A 2 -17.96 -2.33 -1.38
C PRO A 2 -16.87 -1.28 -1.13
N ILE A 3 -16.88 -0.68 0.06
CA ILE A 3 -15.77 0.16 0.53
C ILE A 3 -14.62 -0.77 0.85
N ILE A 4 -13.47 -0.56 0.21
CA ILE A 4 -12.21 -1.25 0.53
C ILE A 4 -11.36 -0.27 1.32
N ILE A 5 -11.00 -0.65 2.55
CA ILE A 5 -10.07 0.14 3.37
C ILE A 5 -8.67 -0.46 3.18
N ARG A 6 -7.68 0.41 2.95
CA ARG A 6 -6.27 0.02 2.86
C ARG A 6 -5.44 0.82 3.85
N ALA A 7 -4.38 0.21 4.37
CA ALA A 7 -3.34 0.89 5.12
C ALA A 7 -2.06 0.91 4.27
N SER A 8 -1.41 2.08 4.16
CA SER A 8 -0.19 2.25 3.36
C SER A 8 0.89 2.99 4.15
N GLY A 9 2.13 2.50 4.05
CA GLY A 9 3.27 3.06 4.76
C GLY A 9 4.15 3.93 3.88
N VAL A 10 4.29 5.21 4.22
CA VAL A 10 5.30 6.11 3.63
C VAL A 10 6.51 6.17 4.55
N VAL A 11 7.60 5.50 4.17
CA VAL A 11 8.87 5.55 4.91
C VAL A 11 9.87 6.42 4.17
N MET A 12 10.36 7.44 4.86
CA MET A 12 11.37 8.35 4.32
C MET A 12 12.70 8.23 5.09
N ARG A 13 13.80 8.09 4.35
CA ARG A 13 15.15 8.15 4.91
C ARG A 13 16.10 8.78 3.88
N ASN A 14 16.94 9.72 4.30
CA ASN A 14 17.94 10.38 3.45
C ASN A 14 17.34 10.95 2.14
N LYS A 15 16.18 11.62 2.24
CA LYS A 15 15.42 12.17 1.11
C LYS A 15 15.00 11.12 0.05
N LYS A 16 14.91 9.85 0.44
CA LYS A 16 14.40 8.74 -0.39
C LYS A 16 13.14 8.16 0.24
N ILE A 17 12.23 7.68 -0.59
CA ILE A 17 11.02 6.96 -0.19
C ILE A 17 11.24 5.47 -0.45
N LEU A 18 10.84 4.64 0.51
CA LEU A 18 10.79 3.19 0.32
C LEU A 18 9.59 2.83 -0.55
N LEU A 19 9.84 2.14 -1.65
CA LEU A 19 8.83 1.55 -2.50
C LEU A 19 9.12 0.06 -2.70
N VAL A 20 8.07 -0.71 -2.98
CA VAL A 20 8.12 -2.13 -3.28
C VAL A 20 7.70 -2.39 -4.72
N SER A 21 8.11 -3.54 -5.24
CA SER A 21 7.63 -4.12 -6.49
C SER A 21 7.53 -5.63 -6.33
N ALA A 22 6.70 -6.27 -7.16
CA ALA A 22 6.49 -7.71 -7.12
C ALA A 22 6.59 -8.29 -8.53
N GLY A 23 7.41 -9.33 -8.68
CA GLY A 23 7.64 -10.00 -9.97
C GLY A 23 8.11 -9.03 -11.06
N ASN A 24 7.54 -9.15 -12.26
CA ASN A 24 7.86 -8.32 -13.43
C ASN A 24 6.89 -7.13 -13.61
N ARG A 25 6.31 -6.59 -12.53
CA ARG A 25 5.40 -5.44 -12.64
C ARG A 25 6.18 -4.17 -13.02
N PRO A 26 5.67 -3.33 -13.95
CA PRO A 26 6.38 -2.15 -14.44
C PRO A 26 6.23 -0.91 -13.54
N PHE A 27 5.73 -1.06 -12.32
CA PHE A 27 5.44 0.04 -11.40
C PHE A 27 5.87 -0.29 -9.98
N TYR A 28 6.06 0.75 -9.18
CA TYR A 28 6.42 0.69 -7.77
C TYR A 28 5.31 1.33 -6.93
N TRP A 29 5.11 0.84 -5.72
CA TRP A 29 4.12 1.36 -4.77
C TRP A 29 4.68 1.38 -3.35
N THR A 30 4.00 2.03 -2.43
CA THR A 30 4.34 1.99 -1.00
C THR A 30 3.94 0.64 -0.40
N PRO A 31 4.65 0.10 0.60
CA PRO A 31 4.19 -1.11 1.29
C PRO A 31 2.78 -0.89 1.83
N ASP A 32 1.84 -1.74 1.45
CA ASP A 32 0.43 -1.49 1.69
C ASP A 32 -0.42 -2.75 1.59
N GLY A 33 -1.60 -2.71 2.22
CA GLY A 33 -2.50 -3.84 2.23
C GLY A 33 -3.94 -3.48 2.52
N LYS A 34 -4.83 -4.42 2.21
CA LYS A 34 -6.23 -4.34 2.65
C LYS A 34 -6.29 -4.62 4.15
N LEU A 35 -7.20 -3.95 4.85
CA LEU A 35 -7.51 -4.33 6.21
C LEU A 35 -8.25 -5.67 6.20
N GLU A 36 -7.79 -6.61 7.02
CA GLU A 36 -8.51 -7.84 7.30
C GLU A 36 -9.60 -7.61 8.35
N PRO A 37 -10.60 -8.53 8.47
CA PRO A 37 -11.63 -8.40 9.49
C PRO A 37 -11.05 -8.25 10.90
N SER A 38 -11.50 -7.21 11.61
CA SER A 38 -11.06 -6.85 12.97
C SER A 38 -9.69 -6.17 13.09
N GLU A 39 -8.97 -5.92 11.99
CA GLU A 39 -7.72 -5.15 12.04
C GLU A 39 -7.98 -3.65 12.16
N THR A 40 -7.18 -2.96 12.96
CA THR A 40 -6.99 -1.52 12.80
C THR A 40 -6.04 -1.25 11.63
N ALA A 41 -6.02 -0.02 11.12
CA ALA A 41 -5.05 0.38 10.10
C ALA A 41 -3.59 0.21 10.57
N LEU A 42 -3.33 0.32 11.88
CA LEU A 42 -2.00 0.10 12.46
C LEU A 42 -1.63 -1.39 12.47
N ASP A 43 -2.58 -2.27 12.79
CA ASP A 43 -2.37 -3.73 12.77
C ASP A 43 -2.04 -4.21 11.36
N ALA A 44 -2.83 -3.76 10.37
CA ALA A 44 -2.58 -4.06 8.96
C ALA A 44 -1.19 -3.55 8.52
N LEU A 45 -0.81 -2.33 8.90
CA LEU A 45 0.53 -1.78 8.62
C LEU A 45 1.65 -2.65 9.21
N HIS A 46 1.51 -3.12 10.45
CA HIS A 46 2.50 -4.00 11.06
C HIS A 46 2.60 -5.35 10.35
N ARG A 47 1.46 -5.96 9.98
CA ARG A 47 1.40 -7.23 9.27
C ARG A 47 2.03 -7.12 7.88
N GLU A 48 1.60 -6.15 7.07
CA GLU A 48 2.09 -5.98 5.69
C GLU A 48 3.59 -5.69 5.64
N PHE A 49 4.13 -4.87 6.55
CA PHE A 49 5.59 -4.65 6.63
C PHE A 49 6.35 -5.93 6.99
N GLN A 50 5.76 -6.81 7.79
CA GLN A 50 6.37 -8.09 8.11
C GLN A 50 6.28 -9.08 6.94
N GLU A 51 5.15 -9.13 6.23
CA GLU A 51 4.89 -10.04 5.11
C GLU A 51 5.68 -9.66 3.85
N GLU A 52 5.67 -8.38 3.47
CA GLU A 52 6.31 -7.90 2.24
C GLU A 52 7.82 -7.68 2.37
N LEU A 53 8.28 -7.27 3.55
CA LEU A 53 9.65 -6.79 3.76
C LEU A 53 10.42 -7.55 4.86
N GLY A 54 9.73 -8.35 5.67
CA GLY A 54 10.36 -9.05 6.81
C GLY A 54 10.81 -8.12 7.94
N VAL A 55 10.25 -6.90 8.04
CA VAL A 55 10.69 -5.90 9.02
C VAL A 55 9.57 -5.46 9.96
N LYS A 56 9.95 -5.05 11.17
CA LYS A 56 9.06 -4.45 12.15
C LYS A 56 9.17 -2.93 12.15
N ILE A 57 8.06 -2.23 11.97
CA ILE A 57 7.97 -0.79 12.20
C ILE A 57 7.90 -0.50 13.70
N THR A 58 8.62 0.51 14.17
CA THR A 58 8.74 0.86 15.60
C THR A 58 8.05 2.17 15.97
N ALA A 59 7.82 3.04 14.99
CA ALA A 59 7.12 4.31 15.17
C ALA A 59 6.31 4.62 13.92
N VAL A 60 5.05 4.99 14.13
CA VAL A 60 4.10 5.33 13.06
C VAL A 60 3.40 6.62 13.44
N LYS A 61 3.24 7.52 12.46
CA LYS A 61 2.44 8.72 12.59
C LYS A 61 1.44 8.77 11.45
N ARG A 62 0.16 8.96 11.78
CA ARG A 62 -0.89 9.20 10.78
C ARG A 62 -0.52 10.41 9.92
N TYR A 63 -0.62 10.25 8.60
CA TYR A 63 -0.31 11.30 7.64
C TYR A 63 -1.58 11.86 6.98
N LEU A 64 -2.32 11.01 6.27
CA LEU A 64 -3.51 11.40 5.51
C LEU A 64 -4.45 10.20 5.38
N ASP A 65 -5.75 10.47 5.46
CA ASP A 65 -6.77 9.57 4.91
C ASP A 65 -7.35 10.21 3.65
N TYR A 66 -7.56 9.41 2.63
CA TYR A 66 -8.23 9.84 1.41
C TYR A 66 -9.15 8.74 0.91
N GLN A 67 -10.14 9.13 0.11
CA GLN A 67 -11.07 8.21 -0.54
C GLN A 67 -11.01 8.48 -2.05
N CYS A 68 -10.94 7.42 -2.84
CA CYS A 68 -11.10 7.48 -4.28
C CYS A 68 -12.12 6.44 -4.74
N SER A 69 -12.77 6.72 -5.87
CA SER A 69 -13.50 5.73 -6.64
C SER A 69 -12.55 5.15 -7.69
N ALA A 70 -12.37 3.83 -7.71
CA ALA A 70 -11.70 3.13 -8.79
C ALA A 70 -12.78 2.45 -9.66
N GLU A 71 -12.74 2.63 -10.98
CA GLU A 71 -13.61 1.89 -11.89
C GLU A 71 -13.13 0.43 -12.01
N GLU A 72 -14.05 -0.53 -12.13
CA GLU A 72 -13.76 -1.98 -12.14
C GLU A 72 -12.68 -2.39 -13.17
N GLU A 73 -12.57 -1.68 -14.29
CA GLU A 73 -11.54 -1.93 -15.32
C GLU A 73 -10.10 -1.71 -14.83
N GLU A 74 -9.86 -0.76 -13.92
CA GLU A 74 -8.51 -0.44 -13.40
C GLU A 74 -8.02 -1.49 -12.41
N ILE A 75 -8.95 -2.17 -11.74
CA ILE A 75 -8.65 -3.22 -10.75
C ILE A 75 -8.31 -4.54 -11.45
N ILE A 76 -8.93 -4.80 -12.61
CA ILE A 76 -8.78 -6.05 -13.38
C ILE A 76 -7.60 -5.97 -14.37
N ASN A 77 -7.23 -4.78 -14.85
CA ASN A 77 -6.11 -4.57 -15.78
C ASN A 77 -5.06 -3.57 -15.26
N PRO A 78 -4.19 -3.96 -14.32
CA PRO A 78 -3.10 -3.12 -13.82
C PRO A 78 -2.07 -2.71 -14.89
N GLY A 79 -2.11 -3.31 -16.09
CA GLY A 79 -1.23 -3.00 -17.22
C GLY A 79 -1.65 -1.79 -18.07
N LYS A 80 -2.75 -1.10 -17.74
CA LYS A 80 -3.24 0.07 -18.50
C LYS A 80 -2.56 1.40 -18.08
N PHE A 81 -1.72 1.38 -17.04
CA PHE A 81 -0.94 2.54 -16.63
C PHE A 81 0.28 2.76 -17.55
N MET A 82 0.07 3.66 -18.52
CA MET A 82 1.02 4.63 -19.07
C MET A 82 2.27 4.09 -19.80
N ARG A 83 2.13 3.93 -21.13
CA ARG A 83 3.23 4.23 -22.05
C ARG A 83 3.48 5.74 -21.99
N LEU A 84 4.65 6.15 -21.49
CA LEU A 84 5.25 7.43 -21.87
C LEU A 84 5.86 7.31 -23.27
#